data_AF-A0AAV2TPY6-F1
#
_entry.id   AF-A0AAV2TPY6-F1
#
_cell.length_a   1.000
_cell.length_b   1.000
_cell.length_c   1.000
_cell.angle_alpha   90.00
_cell.angle_beta   90.00
_cell.angle_gamma   90.00
#
_symmetry.space_group_name_H-M   'P 1'
#
loop_
_entity.id
_entity.type
_entity.pdbx_description
1 polymer ?
#
loop_
_entity_poly.entity_id
_entity_poly.type
_entity_poly.pdbx_seq_one_letter_code
_entity_poly.pdbx_strand_id
1 'polypeptide(L)'
;MAFLQPNGLGSPRLQADQNITKMPIRRQKVLLQRDEQKEDLISEDFVRDGYRYTKPVRDEYESCKEESKFVNLDSLWRFFHGVVVHKYECSNFQDLRRKPTTSVRDTMLPAIDMYKGQVSDWFKELAGAASLQSLRKRMPYYKDKEEIVKELLANEVTISRAIWFINMSVIQTTALAERRRKNSVLPLTPLVNGHTPFAAC
;
A
#
# COMPACT_ATOMS: atom_id res chain seq x y z
N MET A 1 35.31 6.52 -42.19
CA MET A 1 35.98 6.02 -40.97
C MET A 1 35.62 6.93 -39.82
N ALA A 2 35.28 6.32 -38.68
CA ALA A 2 35.10 6.86 -37.32
C ALA A 2 33.94 7.83 -37.04
N PHE A 3 32.95 7.27 -36.33
CA PHE A 3 31.82 7.92 -35.66
C PHE A 3 32.28 8.76 -34.46
N LEU A 4 31.67 9.93 -34.26
CA LEU A 4 31.68 10.68 -33.00
C LEU A 4 30.63 10.09 -32.04
N GLN A 5 31.06 9.63 -30.87
CA GLN A 5 30.17 9.38 -29.72
C GLN A 5 30.32 10.51 -28.70
N PRO A 6 29.24 11.07 -28.14
CA PRO A 6 29.31 11.87 -26.93
C PRO A 6 29.36 10.95 -25.70
N ASN A 7 30.38 11.14 -24.87
CA ASN A 7 30.54 10.49 -23.57
C ASN A 7 29.36 10.86 -22.65
N GLY A 8 28.52 9.88 -22.34
CA GLY A 8 27.50 10.00 -21.30
C GLY A 8 28.17 10.01 -19.93
N LEU A 9 28.08 11.14 -19.22
CA LEU A 9 28.31 11.18 -17.77
C LEU A 9 27.19 10.38 -17.09
N GLY A 10 27.46 9.11 -16.82
CA GLY A 10 26.69 8.30 -15.88
C GLY A 10 26.83 8.88 -14.49
N SER A 11 25.71 9.37 -13.95
CA SER A 11 25.58 9.84 -12.57
C SER A 11 25.93 8.71 -11.59
N PRO A 12 26.88 8.88 -10.63
CA PRO A 12 27.32 7.79 -9.74
C PRO A 12 26.32 7.44 -8.62
N ARG A 13 25.10 7.97 -8.65
CA ARG A 13 24.18 7.92 -7.50
C ARG A 13 23.35 6.64 -7.36
N LEU A 14 23.50 5.65 -8.24
CA LEU A 14 22.62 4.46 -8.27
C LEU A 14 23.29 3.14 -7.86
N GLN A 15 24.54 3.13 -7.41
CA GLN A 15 25.22 1.91 -6.96
C GLN A 15 25.41 1.80 -5.44
N ALA A 16 24.98 2.79 -4.66
CA ALA A 16 25.21 2.81 -3.21
C ALA A 16 24.23 1.96 -2.37
N ASP A 17 23.15 1.43 -2.94
CA ASP A 17 22.05 0.82 -2.17
C ASP A 17 22.09 -0.72 -2.04
N GLN A 18 23.16 -1.40 -2.46
CA GLN A 18 23.18 -2.88 -2.47
C GLN A 18 24.06 -3.57 -1.42
N ASN A 19 24.67 -2.85 -0.48
CA ASN A 19 25.41 -3.47 0.63
C ASN A 19 25.09 -2.82 1.97
N ILE A 20 23.81 -2.81 2.34
CA ILE A 20 23.43 -2.68 3.75
C ILE A 20 23.40 -4.10 4.32
N THR A 21 24.55 -4.56 4.82
CA THR A 21 24.61 -5.72 5.72
C THR A 21 23.57 -5.50 6.79
N LYS A 22 22.54 -6.35 6.83
CA LYS A 22 21.43 -6.24 7.78
C LYS A 22 21.96 -6.45 9.19
N MET A 23 22.43 -5.37 9.82
CA MET A 23 22.76 -5.35 11.23
C MET A 23 21.50 -5.78 12.01
N PRO A 24 21.61 -6.72 12.96
CA PRO A 24 20.44 -7.16 13.71
C PRO A 24 19.85 -5.97 14.46
N ILE A 25 18.59 -5.65 14.13
CA ILE A 25 17.85 -4.56 14.75
C ILE A 25 17.66 -4.90 16.23
N ARG A 26 18.40 -4.22 17.11
CA ARG A 26 18.18 -4.32 18.56
C ARG A 26 16.90 -3.57 18.92
N ARG A 27 15.96 -4.24 19.58
CA ARG A 27 14.80 -3.57 20.18
C ARG A 27 15.29 -2.62 21.28
N GLN A 28 14.74 -1.41 21.33
CA GLN A 28 15.17 -0.41 22.30
C GLN A 28 15.06 -0.96 23.73
N LYS A 29 16.14 -0.76 24.51
CA LYS A 29 16.28 -1.10 25.94
C LYS A 29 16.25 -2.59 26.32
N VAL A 30 16.38 -3.52 25.36
CA VAL A 30 16.52 -4.95 25.68
C VAL A 30 17.92 -5.42 25.30
N LEU A 31 18.76 -5.60 26.31
CA LEU A 31 20.07 -6.25 26.20
C LEU A 31 19.94 -7.60 26.88
N LEU A 32 19.84 -8.66 26.08
CA LEU A 32 19.93 -10.03 26.58
C LEU A 32 21.40 -10.36 26.84
N GLN A 33 21.65 -11.11 27.91
CA GLN A 33 22.96 -11.70 28.13
C GLN A 33 23.28 -12.68 26.99
N ARG A 34 24.49 -12.63 26.45
CA ARG A 34 24.97 -13.46 25.34
C ARG A 34 26.34 -14.00 25.69
N ASP A 35 26.60 -15.22 25.25
CA ASP A 35 27.87 -15.92 25.49
C ASP A 35 29.09 -15.19 24.90
N GLU A 36 28.87 -14.32 23.89
CA GLU A 36 29.92 -13.54 23.21
C GLU A 36 30.12 -12.13 23.78
N GLN A 37 29.61 -11.85 24.99
CA GLN A 37 29.79 -10.54 25.61
C GLN A 37 31.25 -10.29 25.99
N LYS A 38 31.77 -9.12 25.60
CA LYS A 38 33.18 -8.78 25.82
C LYS A 38 33.49 -8.58 27.30
N GLU A 39 32.49 -8.16 28.08
CA GLU A 39 32.56 -8.05 29.53
C GLU A 39 32.70 -9.41 30.24
N ASP A 40 32.28 -10.51 29.61
CA ASP A 40 32.37 -11.86 30.16
C ASP A 40 33.70 -12.55 29.79
N LEU A 41 34.55 -11.92 28.96
CA LEU A 41 35.88 -12.41 28.64
C LEU A 41 36.81 -12.26 29.84
N ILE A 42 37.12 -13.38 30.49
CA ILE A 42 38.06 -13.44 31.61
C ILE A 42 39.50 -13.33 31.07
N SER A 43 40.11 -12.16 31.21
CA SER A 43 41.55 -11.94 30.99
C SER A 43 42.33 -12.17 32.29
N GLU A 44 43.61 -12.56 32.20
CA GLU A 44 44.49 -12.77 33.38
C GLU A 44 44.52 -11.57 34.33
N ASP A 45 44.47 -10.35 33.78
CA ASP A 45 44.41 -9.12 34.55
C ASP A 45 43.11 -8.99 35.35
N PHE A 46 41.96 -9.42 34.80
CA PHE A 46 40.67 -9.39 35.51
C PHE A 46 40.61 -10.44 36.62
N VAL A 47 41.33 -11.56 36.48
CA VAL A 47 41.44 -12.58 37.53
C VAL A 47 42.32 -12.08 38.68
N ARG A 48 43.45 -11.43 38.37
CA ARG A 48 44.40 -10.93 39.37
C ARG A 48 43.87 -9.70 40.11
N ASP A 49 43.36 -8.71 39.37
CA ASP A 49 43.06 -7.37 39.91
C ASP A 49 41.55 -7.12 40.11
N GLY A 50 40.71 -8.07 39.68
CA GLY A 50 39.25 -7.94 39.66
C GLY A 50 38.74 -7.11 38.49
N TYR A 51 37.46 -7.30 38.14
CA TYR A 51 36.80 -6.48 37.12
C TYR A 51 36.65 -5.03 37.62
N ARG A 52 37.09 -4.06 36.81
CA ARG A 52 36.93 -2.63 37.07
C ARG A 52 36.10 -1.99 35.96
N TYR A 53 35.00 -1.35 36.34
CA TYR A 53 34.21 -0.55 35.40
C TYR A 53 35.05 0.62 34.88
N THR A 54 35.32 0.60 33.57
CA THR A 54 35.97 1.72 32.89
C THR A 54 34.88 2.61 32.34
N LYS A 55 34.77 3.82 32.90
CA LYS A 55 33.78 4.79 32.45
C LYS A 55 34.02 5.13 30.97
N PRO A 56 33.00 5.06 30.11
CA PRO A 56 33.14 5.39 28.69
C PRO A 56 33.39 6.88 28.48
N VAL A 57 32.99 7.71 29.45
CA VAL A 57 33.08 9.17 29.43
C VAL A 57 33.71 9.64 30.75
N ARG A 58 34.56 10.67 30.70
CA ARG A 58 35.33 11.13 31.86
C ARG A 58 34.47 11.88 32.88
N ASP A 59 33.54 12.67 32.39
CA ASP A 59 32.68 13.63 33.08
C ASP A 59 31.25 13.09 33.34
N GLU A 60 31.10 11.76 33.44
CA GLU A 60 29.81 11.07 33.58
C GLU A 60 28.91 11.59 34.71
N TYR A 61 29.50 12.14 35.78
CA TYR A 61 28.78 12.62 36.97
C TYR A 61 28.65 14.14 37.03
N GLU A 62 29.11 14.85 36.00
CA GLU A 62 29.09 16.31 35.97
C GLU A 62 27.78 16.85 35.37
N SER A 63 27.45 18.10 35.70
CA SER A 63 26.27 18.76 35.17
C SER A 63 26.57 19.43 33.82
N CYS A 64 25.81 19.09 32.79
CA CYS A 64 25.89 19.69 31.46
C CYS A 64 25.25 21.10 31.37
N LYS A 65 25.08 21.81 32.50
CA LYS A 65 24.36 23.09 32.55
C LYS A 65 25.05 24.18 31.73
N GLU A 66 26.37 24.29 31.79
CA GLU A 66 27.13 25.32 31.07
C GLU A 66 27.09 25.09 29.55
N GLU A 67 27.33 23.85 29.11
CA GLU A 67 27.28 23.46 27.69
C GLU A 67 25.87 23.63 27.09
N SER A 68 24.82 23.38 27.87
CA SER A 68 23.43 23.52 27.41
C SER A 68 23.03 24.96 27.05
N LYS A 69 23.77 25.98 27.53
CA LYS A 69 23.47 27.39 27.24
C LYS A 69 23.69 27.76 25.77
N PHE A 70 24.52 26.99 25.07
CA PHE A 70 24.81 27.21 23.64
C PHE A 70 23.77 26.56 22.71
N VAL A 71 22.79 25.85 23.25
CA VAL A 71 21.74 25.20 22.46
C VAL A 71 20.72 26.24 22.00
N ASN A 72 20.63 26.44 20.68
CA ASN A 72 19.60 27.26 20.08
C ASN A 72 18.26 26.49 19.99
N LEU A 73 17.25 26.98 20.72
CA LEU A 73 15.94 26.32 20.81
C LEU A 73 15.19 26.30 19.47
N ASP A 74 15.30 27.35 18.66
CA ASP A 74 14.66 27.42 17.35
C ASP A 74 15.25 26.39 16.38
N SER A 75 16.57 26.22 16.39
CA SER A 75 17.25 25.20 15.58
C SER A 75 16.82 23.79 15.98
N LEU A 76 16.77 23.52 17.29
CA LEU A 76 16.29 22.24 17.83
C LEU A 76 14.84 21.97 17.42
N TRP A 77 13.97 22.98 17.54
CA TRP A 77 12.57 22.87 17.15
C TRP A 77 12.42 22.58 15.65
N ARG A 78 13.16 23.30 14.80
CA ARG A 78 13.15 23.06 13.34
C ARG A 78 13.62 21.65 13.00
N PHE A 79 14.66 21.16 13.66
CA PHE A 79 15.15 19.79 13.47
C PHE A 79 14.09 18.76 13.88
N PHE A 80 13.51 18.92 15.07
CA PHE A 80 12.45 18.04 15.56
C PHE A 80 11.24 18.03 14.63
N HIS A 81 10.78 19.21 14.21
CA HIS A 81 9.68 19.34 13.26
C HIS A 81 10.00 18.66 11.92
N GLY A 82 11.22 18.82 11.40
CA GLY A 82 11.67 18.11 10.19
C GLY A 82 11.59 16.59 10.32
N VAL A 83 11.99 16.02 11.47
CA VAL A 83 11.87 14.58 11.74
C VAL A 83 10.40 14.14 11.77
N VAL A 84 9.51 14.92 12.38
CA VAL A 84 8.07 14.60 12.44
C VAL A 84 7.45 14.61 11.05
N VAL A 85 7.72 15.64 10.25
CA VAL A 85 7.24 15.74 8.87
C VAL A 85 7.73 14.56 8.04
N HIS A 86 9.03 14.24 8.11
CA HIS A 86 9.59 13.12 7.37
C HIS A 86 8.98 11.77 7.78
N LYS A 87 8.77 11.54 9.08
CA LYS A 87 8.06 10.35 9.58
C LYS A 87 6.65 10.26 9.02
N TYR A 88 5.93 11.37 8.96
CA TYR A 88 4.59 11.42 8.39
C TYR A 88 4.58 11.11 6.89
N GLU A 89 5.50 11.70 6.12
CA GLU A 89 5.66 11.42 4.68
C GLU A 89 5.97 9.94 4.40
N CYS A 90 6.90 9.33 5.15
CA CYS A 90 7.21 7.92 5.02
C CYS A 90 6.05 7.01 5.46
N SER A 91 5.27 7.42 6.45
CA SER A 91 4.09 6.66 6.91
C SER A 91 2.96 6.67 5.89
N ASN A 92 2.72 7.80 5.21
CA ASN A 92 1.68 7.92 4.19
C ASN A 92 2.05 7.28 2.83
N PHE A 93 3.30 6.88 2.62
CA PHE A 93 3.73 6.25 1.36
C PHE A 93 3.07 4.90 1.09
N GLN A 94 2.51 4.23 2.11
CA GLN A 94 1.68 3.04 1.91
C GLN A 94 0.28 3.38 1.39
N ASP A 95 -0.20 4.61 1.63
CA ASP A 95 -1.51 5.09 1.19
C ASP A 95 -1.51 5.68 -0.22
N LEU A 96 -0.39 6.23 -0.70
CA LEU A 96 -0.26 6.66 -2.11
C LEU A 96 -0.01 5.49 -3.08
N ARG A 97 0.44 4.33 -2.57
CA ARG A 97 0.39 3.04 -3.29
C ARG A 97 -0.96 2.34 -3.14
N ARG A 98 -1.99 3.00 -2.59
CA ARG A 98 -3.37 2.57 -2.85
C ARG A 98 -3.51 2.57 -4.37
N LYS A 99 -3.56 1.35 -4.91
CA LYS A 99 -4.10 1.05 -6.23
C LYS A 99 -5.21 2.05 -6.48
N PRO A 100 -5.20 2.80 -7.61
CA PRO A 100 -6.25 3.76 -7.91
C PRO A 100 -7.57 3.11 -7.56
N THR A 101 -8.27 3.72 -6.58
CA THR A 101 -9.49 3.26 -5.91
C THR A 101 -10.12 2.17 -6.73
N THR A 102 -9.84 0.88 -6.42
CA THR A 102 -10.04 -0.29 -7.31
C THR A 102 -10.95 0.10 -8.43
N SER A 103 -10.36 0.51 -9.57
CA SER A 103 -11.10 1.01 -10.72
C SER A 103 -12.32 0.12 -10.85
N VAL A 104 -13.52 0.66 -11.07
CA VAL A 104 -14.71 -0.17 -11.28
C VAL A 104 -14.43 -1.28 -12.32
N ARG A 105 -13.42 -1.07 -13.18
CA ARG A 105 -12.83 -2.10 -14.07
C ARG A 105 -12.20 -3.33 -13.38
N ASP A 106 -11.51 -3.20 -12.25
CA ASP A 106 -10.94 -4.32 -11.47
C ASP A 106 -12.01 -5.11 -10.69
N THR A 107 -13.23 -4.56 -10.64
CA THR A 107 -14.42 -5.21 -10.08
C THR A 107 -15.33 -5.79 -11.18
N MET A 108 -14.91 -5.70 -12.46
CA MET A 108 -15.65 -6.29 -13.58
C MET A 108 -15.59 -7.80 -13.46
N LEU A 109 -16.63 -8.37 -12.90
CA LEU A 109 -16.90 -9.79 -13.01
C LEU A 109 -17.41 -10.04 -14.43
N PRO A 110 -16.77 -10.92 -15.20
CA PRO A 110 -17.33 -11.33 -16.48
C PRO A 110 -18.73 -11.87 -16.22
N ALA A 111 -19.76 -11.27 -16.82
CA ALA A 111 -21.07 -11.88 -16.85
C ALA A 111 -20.93 -13.14 -17.72
N ILE A 112 -20.92 -14.31 -17.08
CA ILE A 112 -20.90 -15.59 -17.79
C ILE A 112 -22.35 -15.94 -18.06
N ASP A 113 -22.67 -16.16 -19.34
CA ASP A 113 -23.97 -16.70 -19.72
C ASP A 113 -23.99 -18.18 -19.31
N MET A 114 -24.78 -18.50 -18.29
CA MET A 114 -24.86 -19.83 -17.70
C MET A 114 -26.21 -20.45 -18.05
N TYR A 115 -26.22 -21.70 -18.51
CA TYR A 115 -27.48 -22.41 -18.71
C TYR A 115 -28.09 -22.82 -17.35
N LYS A 116 -29.42 -23.01 -17.31
CA LYS A 116 -30.20 -23.21 -16.06
C LYS A 116 -29.61 -24.25 -15.09
N GLY A 117 -29.05 -25.35 -15.60
CA GLY A 117 -28.38 -26.37 -14.78
C GLY A 117 -27.15 -25.85 -14.03
N GLN A 118 -26.27 -25.10 -14.70
CA GLN A 118 -25.07 -24.53 -14.07
C GLN A 118 -25.41 -23.49 -13.02
N VAL A 119 -26.50 -22.76 -13.24
CA VAL A 119 -27.00 -21.75 -12.29
C VAL A 119 -27.40 -22.44 -10.98
N SER A 120 -28.23 -23.49 -11.06
CA SER A 120 -28.62 -24.27 -9.88
C SER A 120 -27.40 -24.87 -9.15
N ASP A 121 -26.46 -25.44 -9.89
CA ASP A 121 -25.24 -26.00 -9.28
C ASP A 121 -24.36 -24.93 -8.63
N TRP A 122 -24.29 -23.73 -9.22
CA TRP A 122 -23.60 -22.60 -8.62
C TRP A 122 -24.25 -22.15 -7.30
N PHE A 123 -25.59 -22.12 -7.23
CA PHE A 123 -26.29 -21.78 -5.99
C PHE A 123 -26.16 -22.88 -4.93
N LYS A 124 -26.09 -24.15 -5.31
CA LYS A 124 -25.74 -25.24 -4.37
C LYS A 124 -24.33 -25.08 -3.81
N GLU A 125 -23.36 -24.71 -4.65
CA GLU A 125 -22.02 -24.38 -4.19
C GLU A 125 -22.00 -23.11 -3.31
N LEU A 126 -22.87 -22.14 -3.60
CA LEU A 126 -23.06 -20.96 -2.76
C LEU A 126 -23.70 -21.34 -1.42
N ALA A 127 -24.59 -22.32 -1.33
CA ALA A 127 -25.10 -22.82 -0.04
C ALA A 127 -24.02 -23.58 0.75
N GLY A 128 -23.11 -24.26 0.05
CA GLY A 128 -22.03 -25.05 0.63
C GLY A 128 -20.81 -24.24 1.11
N ALA A 129 -19.70 -24.96 1.31
CA ALA A 129 -18.45 -24.43 1.86
C ALA A 129 -17.48 -23.86 0.80
N ALA A 130 -17.92 -23.68 -0.44
CA ALA A 130 -17.06 -23.17 -1.51
C ALA A 130 -16.54 -21.75 -1.17
N SER A 131 -15.30 -21.45 -1.58
CA SER A 131 -14.71 -20.14 -1.30
C SER A 131 -15.43 -19.03 -2.09
N LEU A 132 -15.72 -17.90 -1.45
CA LEU A 132 -16.37 -16.77 -2.12
C LEU A 132 -15.51 -16.20 -3.25
N GLN A 133 -14.17 -16.26 -3.12
CA GLN A 133 -13.24 -15.78 -4.15
C GLN A 133 -13.30 -16.61 -5.44
N SER A 134 -13.50 -17.93 -5.33
CA SER A 134 -13.67 -18.79 -6.51
C SER A 134 -15.04 -18.61 -7.15
N LEU A 135 -16.10 -18.53 -6.34
CA LEU A 135 -17.48 -18.32 -6.82
C LEU A 135 -17.64 -17.00 -7.55
N ARG A 136 -17.00 -15.94 -7.05
CA ARG A 136 -17.05 -14.58 -7.61
C ARG A 136 -16.73 -14.58 -9.10
N LYS A 137 -15.73 -15.36 -9.54
CA LYS A 137 -15.25 -15.37 -10.94
C LYS A 137 -16.27 -15.87 -11.95
N ARG A 138 -17.26 -16.65 -11.51
CA ARG A 138 -18.28 -17.29 -12.35
C ARG A 138 -19.69 -16.99 -11.86
N MET A 139 -19.89 -15.79 -11.32
CA MET A 139 -21.13 -15.38 -10.71
C MET A 139 -22.22 -15.14 -11.78
N PRO A 140 -23.42 -15.73 -11.65
CA PRO A 140 -24.52 -15.50 -12.57
C PRO A 140 -24.96 -14.03 -12.58
N TYR A 141 -25.36 -13.53 -13.75
CA TYR A 141 -25.93 -12.19 -13.90
C TYR A 141 -27.45 -12.24 -14.01
N TYR A 142 -28.15 -11.46 -13.18
CA TYR A 142 -29.60 -11.34 -13.19
C TYR A 142 -29.99 -9.88 -13.47
N LYS A 143 -30.98 -9.70 -14.36
CA LYS A 143 -31.60 -8.40 -14.59
C LYS A 143 -32.74 -8.14 -13.60
N ASP A 144 -33.46 -9.21 -13.23
CA ASP A 144 -34.56 -9.16 -12.28
C ASP A 144 -34.08 -9.50 -10.87
N LYS A 145 -34.45 -8.65 -9.91
CA LYS A 145 -34.08 -8.83 -8.50
C LYS A 145 -34.94 -9.89 -7.83
N GLU A 146 -36.17 -10.09 -8.27
CA GLU A 146 -37.06 -11.09 -7.68
C GLU A 146 -36.59 -12.51 -7.98
N GLU A 147 -36.03 -12.73 -9.16
CA GLU A 147 -35.46 -14.01 -9.58
C GLU A 147 -34.27 -14.42 -8.69
N ILE A 148 -33.42 -13.45 -8.31
CA ILE A 148 -32.33 -13.68 -7.35
C ILE A 148 -32.87 -14.22 -6.03
N VAL A 149 -33.91 -13.59 -5.48
CA VAL A 149 -34.47 -13.99 -4.18
C VAL A 149 -35.08 -15.38 -4.26
N LYS A 150 -35.78 -15.70 -5.36
CA LYS A 150 -36.36 -17.03 -5.60
C LYS A 150 -35.29 -18.12 -5.64
N GLU A 151 -34.18 -17.90 -6.36
CA GLU A 151 -33.08 -18.87 -6.45
C GLU A 151 -32.34 -19.06 -5.12
N LEU A 152 -32.12 -17.99 -4.37
CA LEU A 152 -31.50 -18.06 -3.04
C LEU A 152 -32.34 -18.91 -2.07
N LEU A 153 -33.66 -18.74 -2.11
CA LEU A 153 -34.60 -19.51 -1.29
C LEU A 153 -34.69 -20.97 -1.74
N ALA A 154 -34.77 -21.22 -3.05
CA ALA A 154 -34.89 -22.56 -3.62
C ALA A 154 -33.67 -23.46 -3.33
N ASN A 155 -32.48 -22.86 -3.16
CA ASN A 155 -31.24 -23.58 -2.89
C ASN A 155 -30.79 -23.47 -1.40
N GLU A 156 -31.66 -23.00 -0.51
CA GLU A 156 -31.43 -22.91 0.95
C GLU A 156 -30.11 -22.20 1.33
N VAL A 157 -29.78 -21.12 0.63
CA VAL A 157 -28.53 -20.39 0.84
C VAL A 157 -28.56 -19.67 2.20
N THR A 158 -27.50 -19.83 3.00
CA THR A 158 -27.36 -19.12 4.28
C THR A 158 -27.43 -17.60 4.12
N ILE A 159 -28.02 -16.91 5.10
CA ILE A 159 -28.25 -15.45 5.06
C ILE A 159 -26.97 -14.67 4.78
N SER A 160 -25.85 -15.01 5.43
CA SER A 160 -24.57 -14.31 5.23
C SER A 160 -24.07 -14.41 3.78
N ARG A 161 -24.26 -15.56 3.14
CA ARG A 161 -23.82 -15.80 1.76
C ARG A 161 -24.79 -15.20 0.75
N ALA A 162 -26.09 -15.18 1.06
CA ALA A 162 -27.10 -14.45 0.30
C ALA A 162 -26.82 -12.94 0.28
N ILE A 163 -26.53 -12.33 1.45
CA ILE A 163 -26.17 -10.90 1.56
C ILE A 163 -24.92 -10.60 0.72
N TRP A 164 -23.92 -11.46 0.78
CA TRP A 164 -22.71 -11.32 -0.04
C TRP A 164 -23.04 -11.31 -1.54
N PHE A 165 -23.86 -12.24 -2.02
CA PHE A 165 -24.26 -12.31 -3.42
C PHE A 165 -25.04 -11.06 -3.86
N ILE A 166 -26.04 -10.64 -3.06
CA ILE A 166 -26.84 -9.43 -3.34
C ILE A 166 -25.94 -8.19 -3.48
N ASN A 167 -24.99 -8.03 -2.56
CA ASN A 167 -24.03 -6.92 -2.62
C ASN A 167 -23.19 -6.96 -3.91
N MET A 168 -22.73 -8.14 -4.31
CA MET A 168 -22.00 -8.31 -5.57
C MET A 168 -22.87 -8.01 -6.80
N SER A 169 -24.14 -8.44 -6.81
CA SER A 169 -25.08 -8.15 -7.91
C SER A 169 -25.37 -6.65 -8.04
N VAL A 170 -25.47 -5.92 -6.92
CA VAL A 170 -25.62 -4.46 -6.93
C VAL A 170 -24.39 -3.80 -7.55
N ILE A 171 -23.19 -4.20 -7.12
CA ILE A 171 -21.92 -3.70 -7.68
C ILE A 171 -21.81 -3.98 -9.19
N GLN A 172 -22.19 -5.17 -9.65
CA GLN A 172 -22.20 -5.49 -11.08
C GLN A 172 -23.17 -4.61 -11.86
N THR A 173 -24.38 -4.40 -11.33
CA THR A 173 -25.41 -3.58 -11.97
C THR A 173 -24.99 -2.12 -12.08
N THR A 174 -24.41 -1.54 -11.01
CA THR A 174 -23.92 -0.16 -11.02
C THR A 174 -22.75 0.02 -11.97
N ALA A 175 -21.80 -0.91 -12.01
CA ALA A 175 -20.68 -0.91 -12.95
C ALA A 175 -21.13 -0.93 -14.42
N LEU A 176 -22.14 -1.75 -14.75
CA LEU A 176 -22.73 -1.81 -16.09
C LEU A 176 -23.46 -0.52 -16.46
N ALA A 177 -24.15 0.11 -15.51
CA ALA A 177 -24.85 1.38 -15.73
C ALA A 177 -23.87 2.54 -16.02
N GLU A 178 -22.75 2.61 -15.30
CA GLU A 178 -21.70 3.62 -15.55
C GLU A 178 -21.06 3.48 -16.94
N ARG A 179 -20.85 2.23 -17.42
CA ARG A 179 -20.31 1.98 -18.76
C ARG A 179 -21.23 2.51 -19.86
N ARG A 180 -22.55 2.38 -19.70
CA ARG A 180 -23.53 2.87 -20.69
C ARG A 180 -23.47 4.40 -20.85
N ARG A 181 -23.23 5.14 -19.76
CA ARG A 181 -23.11 6.61 -19.78
C ARG A 181 -21.85 7.12 -20.46
N LYS A 182 -20.75 6.36 -20.39
CA LYS A 182 -19.48 6.73 -21.05
C LYS A 182 -19.52 6.52 -22.56
N ASN A 183 -20.31 5.56 -23.04
CA ASN A 183 -20.45 5.26 -24.46
C ASN A 183 -21.48 6.15 -25.19
N SER A 184 -22.36 6.85 -24.46
CA SER A 184 -23.30 7.81 -25.04
C SER A 184 -22.71 9.21 -25.25
N VAL A 185 -21.48 9.46 -24.80
CA VAL A 185 -20.73 10.69 -25.10
C VAL A 185 -19.84 10.40 -26.31
N LEU A 186 -20.43 10.45 -27.50
CA LEU A 186 -19.66 10.56 -28.75
C LEU A 186 -19.08 11.98 -28.86
N PRO A 187 -17.89 12.15 -29.47
CA PRO A 187 -17.12 13.39 -29.40
C PRO A 187 -17.81 14.47 -30.23
N LEU A 188 -18.21 15.57 -29.58
CA LEU A 188 -18.55 16.79 -30.28
C LEU A 188 -17.31 17.25 -31.06
N THR A 189 -17.41 17.23 -32.38
CA THR A 189 -16.43 17.78 -33.32
C THR A 189 -16.15 19.24 -32.97
N PRO A 190 -14.89 19.70 -32.85
CA PRO A 190 -14.60 21.11 -32.68
C PRO A 190 -14.85 21.83 -34.02
N LEU A 191 -15.81 22.75 -34.01
CA LEU A 191 -15.99 23.73 -35.09
C LEU A 191 -14.70 24.56 -35.21
N VAL A 192 -14.08 24.47 -36.38
CA VAL A 192 -12.97 25.33 -36.81
C VAL A 192 -13.49 26.76 -36.91
N ASN A 193 -13.03 27.62 -36.01
CA ASN A 193 -13.20 29.07 -36.11
C ASN A 193 -12.26 29.59 -37.21
N GLY A 194 -12.81 29.74 -38.42
CA GLY A 194 -12.21 30.53 -39.49
C GLY A 194 -12.63 31.99 -39.35
N HIS A 195 -11.64 32.87 -39.16
CA HIS A 195 -11.78 34.30 -39.36
C HIS A 195 -12.32 34.62 -40.76
N THR A 196 -13.17 35.63 -40.88
CA THR A 196 -12.86 36.84 -41.65
C THR A 196 -13.86 37.98 -41.34
N PRO A 197 -13.44 39.25 -41.48
CA PRO A 197 -14.17 40.44 -41.04
C PRO A 197 -15.02 41.03 -42.19
N PHE A 198 -16.10 41.77 -41.92
CA PHE A 198 -16.58 42.84 -42.81
C PHE A 198 -17.66 43.73 -42.12
N ALA A 199 -17.30 45.01 -42.00
CA ALA A 199 -18.07 46.25 -42.19
C ALA A 199 -19.43 46.57 -41.52
N ALA A 200 -19.49 47.86 -41.11
CA ALA A 200 -20.62 48.81 -41.13
C ALA A 200 -21.71 48.62 -40.06
N CYS A 201 -22.20 49.63 -39.33
CA CYS A 201 -22.10 51.09 -39.40
C CYS A 201 -21.82 51.68 -38.00
#